data_AF-A0A2K3N408-F1
#
_entry.id   AF-A0A2K3N408-F1
#
_cell.length_a   1.000
_cell.length_b   1.000
_cell.length_c   1.000
_cell.angle_alpha   90.00
_cell.angle_beta   90.00
_cell.angle_gamma   90.00
#
_symmetry.space_group_name_H-M   'P 1'
#
loop_
_entity.id
_entity.type
_entity.pdbx_description
1 polymer ?
#
loop_
_entity_poly.entity_id
_entity_poly.type
_entity_poly.pdbx_seq_one_letter_code
_entity_poly.pdbx_strand_id
1 'polypeptide(L)'
;MWRDPGAPADSFYETRPECTDVPKSKFRIKAGKTLSARKWHAAFSPEGYLDIGKTLDRIHRGGIHPSIRGEVWEFLLGCYDPKSTFEERDEIRQRRRAQYAEWKEECRQLFPLVGSGRFITAPVITEDGRPIQDPLVLLENNPENGVIVPPQDIGAASINNNAPKVTDKKVIQWMLTLHQIGLDVNRTDRTLVFYENKENLSKLWDILAVYARRDTDVGYGQGMSDLCSPMIILLNDEADSFFCFERLMRRL
;
A
#
# COMPACT_ATOMS: atom_id res chain seq x y z
N MET A 1 29.68 33.62 3.58
CA MET A 1 29.85 32.17 3.31
C MET A 1 28.92 31.42 4.26
N TRP A 2 27.67 31.17 3.87
CA TRP A 2 26.75 30.34 4.64
C TRP A 2 25.88 29.57 3.64
N ARG A 3 26.33 28.36 3.26
CA ARG A 3 25.42 27.36 2.69
C ARG A 3 24.81 26.68 3.89
N ASP A 4 23.61 27.10 4.26
CA ASP A 4 22.78 26.34 5.19
C ASP A 4 22.68 24.89 4.65
N PRO A 5 23.19 23.88 5.38
CA PRO A 5 23.06 22.49 4.98
C PRO A 5 21.61 22.09 5.18
N GLY A 6 20.76 22.45 4.21
CA GLY A 6 19.31 22.36 4.37
C GLY A 6 18.81 20.97 4.80
N ALA A 7 17.60 20.95 5.35
CA ALA A 7 17.07 19.84 6.11
C ALA A 7 17.18 18.49 5.36
N PRO A 8 17.67 17.41 6.01
CA PRO A 8 17.62 16.07 5.44
C PRO A 8 16.16 15.65 5.25
N ALA A 9 15.83 15.01 4.13
CA ALA A 9 14.44 14.62 3.88
C ALA A 9 13.94 13.51 4.82
N ASP A 10 14.85 12.74 5.42
CA ASP A 10 14.49 11.68 6.37
C ASP A 10 13.89 12.24 7.66
N SER A 11 14.03 13.54 7.92
CA SER A 11 13.31 14.17 9.04
C SER A 11 11.79 14.15 8.88
N PHE A 12 11.28 13.81 7.68
CA PHE A 12 9.84 13.66 7.40
C PHE A 12 9.37 12.20 7.51
N TYR A 13 10.28 11.25 7.68
CA TYR A 13 9.98 9.83 7.81
C TYR A 13 10.65 9.31 9.07
N GLU A 14 9.93 9.37 10.17
CA GLU A 14 10.46 9.03 11.48
C GLU A 14 10.86 7.55 11.52
N THR A 15 12.09 7.33 11.99
CA THR A 15 12.65 6.00 12.22
C THR A 15 12.55 5.68 13.70
N ARG A 16 12.34 4.41 14.00
CA ARG A 16 12.16 3.97 15.38
C ARG A 16 13.44 4.20 16.19
N PRO A 17 13.36 4.66 17.44
CA PRO A 17 14.54 4.98 18.25
C PRO A 17 15.54 3.83 18.41
N GLU A 18 15.05 2.58 18.45
CA GLU A 18 15.87 1.37 18.54
C GLU A 18 16.62 1.04 17.23
N CYS A 19 16.22 1.62 16.10
CA CYS A 19 16.82 1.39 14.79
C CYS A 19 17.95 2.41 14.53
N THR A 20 19.12 2.20 15.13
CA THR A 20 20.24 3.15 15.02
C THR A 20 21.05 3.04 13.72
N ASP A 21 20.99 1.89 13.04
CA ASP A 21 21.81 1.56 11.89
C ASP A 21 21.12 1.84 10.54
N VAL A 22 20.11 2.70 10.53
CA VAL A 22 19.38 3.06 9.30
C VAL A 22 20.26 3.97 8.42
N PRO A 23 20.45 3.61 7.13
CA PRO A 23 21.19 4.46 6.19
C PRO A 23 20.58 5.86 6.09
N LYS A 24 21.40 6.89 6.30
CA LYS A 24 20.97 8.29 6.14
C LYS A 24 20.90 8.66 4.66
N SER A 25 19.83 9.33 4.27
CA SER A 25 19.64 9.85 2.92
C SER A 25 20.66 10.91 2.57
N LYS A 26 21.15 10.80 1.34
CA LYS A 26 22.03 11.79 0.71
C LYS A 26 21.23 12.99 0.20
N PHE A 27 19.90 12.90 0.12
CA PHE A 27 19.05 13.99 -0.35
C PHE A 27 18.86 15.06 0.74
N ARG A 28 19.10 16.31 0.35
CA ARG A 28 18.97 17.49 1.21
C ARG A 28 18.02 18.49 0.58
N ILE A 29 17.07 18.97 1.36
CA ILE A 29 16.13 20.01 0.96
C ILE A 29 16.91 21.31 0.81
N LYS A 30 16.89 21.92 -0.38
CA LYS A 30 17.65 23.13 -0.68
C LYS A 30 16.71 24.26 -1.06
N ALA A 31 16.69 25.31 -0.24
CA ALA A 31 15.93 26.52 -0.53
C ALA A 31 16.24 27.05 -1.94
N GLY A 32 15.19 27.43 -2.67
CA GLY A 32 15.31 27.92 -4.05
C GLY A 32 15.66 26.86 -5.11
N LYS A 33 16.04 25.63 -4.74
CA LYS A 33 16.30 24.52 -5.66
C LYS A 33 15.20 23.46 -5.63
N THR A 34 14.97 22.83 -4.49
CA THR A 34 13.93 21.82 -4.31
C THR A 34 12.55 22.38 -4.67
N LEU A 35 11.70 21.58 -5.32
CA LEU A 35 10.32 21.97 -5.62
C LEU A 35 9.56 22.10 -4.29
N SER A 36 9.22 23.33 -3.91
CA SER A 36 8.45 23.63 -2.70
C SER A 36 6.96 23.66 -2.99
N ALA A 37 6.13 23.52 -1.96
CA ALA A 37 4.67 23.63 -2.08
C ALA A 37 4.25 24.91 -2.81
N ARG A 38 4.80 26.08 -2.44
CA ARG A 38 4.49 27.33 -3.13
C ARG A 38 4.76 27.28 -4.63
N LYS A 39 5.89 26.68 -5.04
CA LYS A 39 6.25 26.60 -6.47
C LYS A 39 5.42 25.54 -7.21
N TRP A 40 5.04 24.47 -6.54
CA TRP A 40 4.13 23.46 -7.06
C TRP A 40 2.77 24.08 -7.39
N HIS A 41 2.14 24.76 -6.43
CA HIS A 41 0.84 25.41 -6.65
C HIS A 41 0.92 26.50 -7.73
N ALA A 42 2.02 27.24 -7.82
CA ALA A 42 2.23 28.25 -8.87
C ALA A 42 2.52 27.66 -10.26
N ALA A 43 2.70 26.33 -10.39
CA ALA A 43 2.93 25.67 -11.67
C ALA A 43 1.62 25.34 -12.41
N PHE A 44 0.47 25.55 -11.75
CA PHE A 44 -0.85 25.32 -12.32
C PHE A 44 -1.43 26.60 -12.93
N SER A 45 -2.19 26.47 -14.02
CA SER A 45 -3.09 27.52 -14.51
C SER A 45 -4.28 27.70 -13.57
N PRO A 46 -5.07 28.80 -13.71
CA PRO A 46 -6.32 28.98 -12.96
C PRO A 46 -7.31 27.82 -13.13
N GLU A 47 -7.35 27.21 -14.31
CA GLU A 47 -8.20 26.06 -14.65
C GLU A 47 -7.62 24.73 -14.13
N GLY A 48 -6.33 24.71 -13.79
CA GLY A 48 -5.66 23.55 -13.19
C GLY A 48 -4.75 22.77 -14.12
N TYR A 49 -4.38 23.31 -15.29
CA TYR A 49 -3.38 22.67 -16.15
C TYR A 49 -1.99 22.81 -15.55
N LEU A 50 -1.23 21.72 -15.47
CA LEU A 50 0.13 21.71 -14.94
C LEU A 50 1.16 21.99 -16.04
N ASP A 51 2.04 22.98 -15.82
CA ASP A 51 3.27 23.13 -16.60
C ASP A 51 4.26 22.02 -16.21
N ILE A 52 4.04 20.82 -16.78
CA ILE A 52 4.81 19.62 -16.45
C ILE A 52 6.27 19.75 -16.89
N GLY A 53 6.56 20.44 -17.99
CA GLY A 53 7.91 20.62 -18.50
C GLY A 53 8.82 21.33 -17.50
N LYS A 54 8.42 22.54 -17.07
CA LYS A 54 9.18 23.29 -16.05
C LYS A 54 9.24 22.57 -14.71
N THR A 55 8.17 21.86 -14.36
CA THR A 55 8.08 21.09 -13.12
C THR A 55 9.09 19.94 -13.12
N LEU A 56 9.14 19.13 -14.18
CA LEU A 56 10.08 18.01 -14.30
C LEU A 56 11.53 18.49 -14.29
N ASP A 57 11.86 19.56 -15.01
CA ASP A 57 13.19 20.16 -14.99
C ASP A 57 13.66 20.53 -13.58
N ARG A 58 12.73 20.99 -12.75
CA ARG A 58 13.00 21.34 -11.36
C ARG A 58 13.16 20.11 -10.48
N ILE A 59 12.30 19.11 -10.66
CA ILE A 59 12.36 17.83 -9.96
C ILE A 59 13.69 17.13 -10.24
N HIS A 60 14.12 17.05 -11.51
CA HIS A 60 15.39 16.43 -11.89
C HIS A 60 16.60 17.12 -11.24
N ARG A 61 16.60 18.46 -11.14
CA ARG A 61 17.74 19.22 -10.59
C ARG A 61 17.74 19.34 -9.07
N GLY A 62 16.56 19.33 -8.45
CA GLY A 62 16.39 19.74 -7.05
C GLY A 62 15.59 18.79 -6.17
N GLY A 63 14.96 17.76 -6.75
CA GLY A 63 14.03 16.87 -6.08
C GLY A 63 12.72 17.55 -5.65
N ILE A 64 11.90 16.78 -4.95
CA ILE A 64 10.57 17.18 -4.46
C ILE A 64 10.64 17.34 -2.94
N HIS A 65 10.08 18.44 -2.44
CA HIS A 65 9.94 18.64 -1.00
C HIS A 65 8.99 17.57 -0.42
N PRO A 66 9.35 16.88 0.69
CA PRO A 66 8.56 15.75 1.19
C PRO A 66 7.06 16.04 1.39
N SER A 67 6.73 17.24 1.86
CA SER A 67 5.34 17.67 2.13
C SER A 67 4.40 17.69 0.91
N ILE A 68 4.91 17.59 -0.32
CA ILE A 68 4.09 17.58 -1.55
C ILE A 68 4.35 16.34 -2.41
N ARG A 69 5.10 15.36 -1.91
CA ARG A 69 5.46 14.18 -2.70
C ARG A 69 4.23 13.40 -3.15
N GLY A 70 3.24 13.21 -2.27
CA GLY A 70 1.99 12.53 -2.61
C GLY A 70 1.31 13.16 -3.82
N GLU A 71 1.00 14.46 -3.75
CA GLU A 71 0.36 15.20 -4.86
C GLU A 71 1.18 15.16 -6.16
N VAL A 72 2.50 15.34 -6.06
CA VAL A 72 3.37 15.33 -7.25
C VAL A 72 3.44 13.94 -7.87
N TRP A 73 3.47 12.87 -7.05
CA TRP A 73 3.57 11.50 -7.52
C TRP A 73 2.32 11.05 -8.29
N GLU A 74 1.13 11.55 -7.97
CA GLU A 74 -0.07 11.28 -8.77
C GLU A 74 0.11 11.73 -10.24
N PHE A 75 0.87 12.81 -10.51
CA PHE A 75 1.21 13.20 -11.88
C PHE A 75 2.37 12.38 -12.46
N LEU A 76 3.43 12.13 -11.70
CA LEU A 76 4.60 11.38 -12.20
C LEU A 76 4.28 9.93 -12.57
N LEU A 77 3.41 9.30 -11.79
CA LEU A 77 2.91 7.94 -12.03
C LEU A 77 1.79 7.91 -13.08
N GLY A 78 1.33 9.08 -13.55
CA GLY A 78 0.31 9.19 -14.60
C GLY A 78 -1.10 8.83 -14.10
N CYS A 79 -1.38 9.02 -12.82
CA CYS A 79 -2.75 8.99 -12.30
C CYS A 79 -3.55 10.20 -12.80
N TYR A 80 -2.90 11.34 -12.97
CA TYR A 80 -3.47 12.53 -13.61
C TYR A 80 -2.69 12.94 -14.86
N ASP A 81 -3.44 13.37 -15.87
CA ASP A 81 -2.87 14.04 -17.04
C ASP A 81 -2.52 15.49 -16.66
N PRO A 82 -1.31 16.00 -16.95
CA PRO A 82 -0.99 17.41 -16.77
C PRO A 82 -1.94 18.39 -17.46
N LYS A 83 -2.64 17.95 -18.51
CA LYS A 83 -3.65 18.72 -19.24
C LYS A 83 -5.07 18.59 -18.66
N SER A 84 -5.25 17.89 -17.56
CA SER A 84 -6.54 17.85 -16.87
C SER A 84 -6.79 19.15 -16.09
N THR A 85 -8.07 19.50 -15.89
CA THR A 85 -8.50 20.58 -15.00
C THR A 85 -8.54 20.13 -13.54
N PHE A 86 -8.77 21.06 -12.61
CA PHE A 86 -9.02 20.70 -11.21
C PHE A 86 -10.29 19.85 -11.04
N GLU A 87 -11.35 20.18 -11.78
CA GLU A 87 -12.65 19.50 -11.71
C GLU A 87 -12.55 18.06 -12.25
N GLU A 88 -11.95 17.88 -13.43
CA GLU A 88 -11.72 16.55 -14.01
C GLU A 88 -10.91 15.64 -13.09
N ARG A 89 -9.89 16.19 -12.40
CA ARG A 89 -9.11 15.41 -11.43
C ARG A 89 -9.93 15.02 -10.20
N ASP A 90 -10.83 15.88 -9.74
CA ASP A 90 -11.71 15.54 -8.63
C ASP A 90 -12.70 14.43 -9.01
N GLU A 91 -13.29 14.52 -10.21
CA GLU A 91 -14.13 13.44 -10.75
C GLU A 91 -13.36 12.11 -10.89
N ILE A 92 -12.12 12.16 -11.41
CA ILE A 92 -11.25 10.99 -11.51
C ILE A 92 -10.98 10.41 -10.11
N ARG A 93 -10.70 11.25 -9.11
CA ARG A 93 -10.46 10.82 -7.73
C ARG A 93 -11.69 10.14 -7.15
N GLN A 94 -12.86 10.78 -7.23
CA GLN A 94 -14.12 10.22 -6.72
C GLN A 94 -14.45 8.87 -7.37
N ARG A 95 -14.35 8.79 -8.70
CA ARG A 95 -14.57 7.55 -9.46
C ARG A 95 -13.61 6.44 -9.06
N ARG A 96 -12.32 6.75 -8.92
CA ARG A 96 -11.30 5.79 -8.47
C ARG A 96 -11.58 5.29 -7.07
N ARG A 97 -11.90 6.18 -6.12
CA ARG A 97 -12.23 5.81 -4.74
C ARG A 97 -13.45 4.91 -4.67
N ALA A 98 -14.51 5.22 -5.41
CA ALA A 98 -15.70 4.36 -5.51
C ALA A 98 -15.35 2.98 -6.09
N GLN A 99 -14.60 2.95 -7.20
CA GLN A 99 -14.18 1.71 -7.84
C GLN A 99 -13.31 0.83 -6.93
N TYR A 100 -12.36 1.42 -6.20
CA TYR A 100 -11.56 0.69 -5.24
C TYR A 100 -12.41 0.13 -4.09
N ALA A 101 -13.36 0.91 -3.58
CA ALA A 101 -14.27 0.46 -2.53
C ALA A 101 -15.12 -0.74 -2.99
N GLU A 102 -15.62 -0.73 -4.22
CA GLU A 102 -16.34 -1.86 -4.82
C GLU A 102 -15.45 -3.12 -4.91
N TRP A 103 -14.22 -2.99 -5.40
CA TRP A 103 -13.30 -4.14 -5.49
C TRP A 103 -12.87 -4.67 -4.13
N LYS A 104 -12.66 -3.77 -3.15
CA LYS A 104 -12.37 -4.14 -1.78
C LYS A 104 -13.56 -4.88 -1.17
N GLU A 105 -14.78 -4.46 -1.46
CA GLU A 105 -16.01 -5.16 -1.04
C GLU A 105 -16.13 -6.55 -1.64
N GLU A 106 -15.88 -6.70 -2.94
CA GLU A 106 -15.85 -8.00 -3.62
C GLU A 106 -14.84 -8.95 -2.94
N CYS A 107 -13.65 -8.45 -2.62
CA CYS A 107 -12.63 -9.21 -1.92
C CYS A 107 -13.08 -9.59 -0.50
N ARG A 108 -13.72 -8.65 0.23
CA ARG A 108 -14.24 -8.87 1.58
C ARG A 108 -15.33 -9.94 1.62
N GLN A 109 -16.21 -9.99 0.62
CA GLN A 109 -17.24 -11.04 0.51
C GLN A 109 -16.63 -12.42 0.33
N LEU A 110 -15.49 -12.52 -0.35
CA LEU A 110 -14.76 -13.78 -0.53
C LEU A 110 -13.91 -14.14 0.69
N PHE A 111 -13.28 -13.13 1.31
CA PHE A 111 -12.43 -13.29 2.48
C PHE A 111 -12.64 -12.11 3.46
N PRO A 112 -13.46 -12.30 4.52
CA PRO A 112 -13.92 -11.21 5.40
C PRO A 112 -12.83 -10.41 6.13
N LEU A 113 -11.58 -10.89 6.14
CA LEU A 113 -10.47 -10.16 6.72
C LEU A 113 -10.07 -8.92 5.89
N VAL A 114 -10.34 -8.92 4.57
CA VAL A 114 -10.09 -7.76 3.70
C VAL A 114 -10.92 -6.57 4.16
N GLY A 115 -10.25 -5.46 4.48
CA GLY A 115 -10.88 -4.26 5.00
C GLY A 115 -11.27 -4.30 6.47
N SER A 116 -10.86 -5.32 7.22
CA SER A 116 -11.17 -5.45 8.65
C SER A 116 -10.21 -4.70 9.58
N GLY A 117 -9.15 -4.09 9.02
CA GLY A 117 -8.04 -3.53 9.82
C GLY A 117 -7.06 -4.59 10.34
N ARG A 118 -7.15 -5.82 9.83
CA ARG A 118 -6.30 -6.96 10.20
C ARG A 118 -5.80 -7.66 8.93
N PHE A 119 -4.77 -8.48 9.09
CA PHE A 119 -4.21 -9.31 8.03
C PHE A 119 -3.75 -10.66 8.60
N ILE A 120 -3.51 -11.62 7.73
CA ILE A 120 -3.19 -13.01 8.07
C ILE A 120 -1.80 -13.36 7.56
N THR A 121 -1.04 -14.12 8.34
CA THR A 121 0.29 -14.63 7.94
C THR A 121 0.31 -16.14 7.74
N ALA A 122 -0.73 -16.84 8.19
CA ALA A 122 -0.87 -18.27 8.08
C ALA A 122 -1.69 -18.70 6.84
N PRO A 123 -1.39 -19.84 6.21
CA PRO A 123 -2.17 -20.35 5.08
C PRO A 123 -3.63 -20.63 5.46
N VAL A 124 -4.58 -20.13 4.67
CA VAL A 124 -6.03 -20.23 4.97
C VAL A 124 -6.75 -21.35 4.23
N ILE A 125 -6.18 -21.82 3.12
CA ILE A 125 -6.80 -22.78 2.22
C ILE A 125 -5.76 -23.73 1.65
N THR A 126 -6.14 -24.97 1.37
CA THR A 126 -5.33 -25.93 0.62
C THR A 126 -5.40 -25.67 -0.89
N GLU A 127 -4.48 -26.24 -1.66
CA GLU A 127 -4.53 -26.20 -3.15
C GLU A 127 -5.84 -26.76 -3.72
N ASP A 128 -6.44 -27.75 -3.03
CA ASP A 128 -7.74 -28.31 -3.40
C ASP A 128 -8.94 -27.42 -3.07
N GLY A 129 -8.74 -26.23 -2.50
CA GLY A 129 -9.83 -25.31 -2.13
C GLY A 129 -10.55 -25.64 -0.82
N ARG A 130 -9.90 -26.37 0.10
CA ARG A 130 -10.45 -26.69 1.42
C ARG A 130 -9.91 -25.74 2.49
N PRO A 131 -10.76 -25.18 3.37
CA PRO A 131 -10.30 -24.33 4.45
C PRO A 131 -9.38 -25.06 5.44
N ILE A 132 -8.32 -24.39 5.89
CA ILE A 132 -7.40 -24.90 6.92
C ILE A 132 -7.91 -24.46 8.30
N GLN A 133 -8.11 -25.41 9.22
CA GLN A 133 -8.43 -25.14 10.63
C GLN A 133 -7.17 -25.30 11.48
N ASP A 134 -6.23 -24.38 11.30
CA ASP A 134 -5.13 -24.21 12.25
C ASP A 134 -5.58 -23.25 13.36
N PRO A 135 -5.33 -23.54 14.65
CA PRO A 135 -5.65 -22.63 15.75
C PRO A 135 -5.15 -21.19 15.53
N LEU A 136 -3.97 -21.03 14.92
CA LEU A 136 -3.41 -19.70 14.59
C LEU A 136 -4.22 -19.00 13.48
N VAL A 137 -4.61 -19.74 12.45
CA VAL A 137 -5.47 -19.23 11.36
C VAL A 137 -6.84 -18.80 11.88
N LEU A 138 -7.40 -19.56 12.83
CA LEU A 138 -8.69 -19.24 13.45
C LEU A 138 -8.62 -17.99 14.34
N LEU A 139 -7.52 -17.83 15.09
CA LEU A 139 -7.27 -16.64 15.91
C LEU A 139 -7.09 -15.37 15.07
N GLU A 140 -6.38 -15.46 13.95
CA GLU A 140 -6.17 -14.32 13.04
C GLU A 140 -7.47 -13.97 12.28
N ASN A 141 -8.25 -14.97 11.87
CA ASN A 141 -9.52 -14.76 11.15
C ASN A 141 -10.65 -14.22 12.05
N ASN A 142 -10.85 -14.74 13.27
CA ASN A 142 -12.01 -14.43 14.12
C ASN A 142 -11.67 -14.32 15.64
N PRO A 143 -11.20 -13.17 16.12
CA PRO A 143 -10.83 -12.98 17.53
C PRO A 143 -12.00 -12.78 18.50
N GLU A 144 -13.23 -12.49 18.03
CA GLU A 144 -14.38 -12.23 18.91
C GLU A 144 -15.00 -13.51 19.51
N ASN A 145 -14.76 -14.67 18.91
CA ASN A 145 -15.03 -15.96 19.55
C ASN A 145 -13.74 -16.42 20.23
N GLY A 146 -13.49 -15.93 21.44
CA GLY A 146 -12.44 -16.42 22.31
C GLY A 146 -12.64 -17.90 22.62
N VAL A 147 -12.13 -18.79 21.76
CA VAL A 147 -12.04 -20.21 22.07
C VAL A 147 -10.86 -20.37 23.01
N ILE A 148 -11.15 -20.55 24.30
CA ILE A 148 -10.19 -21.10 25.26
C ILE A 148 -9.90 -22.53 24.78
N VAL A 149 -8.80 -22.72 24.06
CA VAL A 149 -8.30 -24.05 23.72
C VAL A 149 -7.48 -24.53 24.92
N PRO A 150 -7.87 -25.64 25.60
CA PRO A 150 -7.02 -26.24 26.64
C PRO A 150 -5.70 -26.71 26.01
N PRO A 151 -4.58 -26.70 26.74
CA PRO A 151 -3.27 -27.02 26.20
C PRO A 151 -3.13 -28.54 26.01
N GLN A 152 -3.77 -29.10 24.99
CA GLN A 152 -3.50 -30.46 24.53
C GLN A 152 -3.50 -30.48 23.00
N ASP A 153 -2.37 -30.95 22.46
CA ASP A 153 -2.08 -31.32 21.07
C ASP A 153 -1.73 -30.19 20.07
N ILE A 154 -0.46 -29.79 20.10
CA ILE A 154 0.25 -29.21 18.96
C ILE A 154 0.45 -30.35 17.94
N GLY A 155 -0.53 -30.59 17.07
CA GLY A 155 -0.47 -31.69 16.12
C GLY A 155 -1.41 -31.51 14.92
N ALA A 156 -0.79 -31.22 13.77
CA ALA A 156 -1.32 -31.23 12.40
C ALA A 156 -2.55 -30.33 12.09
N ALA A 157 -2.39 -29.44 11.10
CA ALA A 157 -3.48 -28.70 10.49
C ALA A 157 -4.64 -29.65 10.10
N SER A 158 -5.81 -29.47 10.73
CA SER A 158 -6.99 -30.29 10.44
C SER A 158 -7.78 -29.69 9.28
N ILE A 159 -8.16 -30.53 8.31
CA ILE A 159 -8.96 -30.12 7.15
C ILE A 159 -10.43 -30.26 7.50
N ASN A 160 -11.20 -29.17 7.43
CA ASN A 160 -12.64 -29.23 7.67
C ASN A 160 -13.36 -29.82 6.44
N ASN A 161 -13.76 -31.08 6.53
CA ASN A 161 -14.50 -31.76 5.46
C ASN A 161 -15.97 -31.29 5.32
N ASN A 162 -16.50 -30.53 6.28
CA ASN A 162 -17.89 -30.06 6.30
C ASN A 162 -18.06 -28.59 5.87
N ALA A 163 -16.97 -27.84 5.67
CA ALA A 163 -17.03 -26.47 5.17
C ALA A 163 -17.30 -26.44 3.64
N PRO A 164 -18.02 -25.43 3.14
CA PRO A 164 -18.23 -25.29 1.70
C PRO A 164 -16.88 -25.16 0.99
N LYS A 165 -16.64 -26.09 0.05
CA LYS A 165 -15.43 -26.12 -0.77
C LYS A 165 -15.45 -24.95 -1.75
N VAL A 166 -14.36 -24.18 -1.80
CA VAL A 166 -14.18 -23.18 -2.87
C VAL A 166 -13.86 -23.92 -4.16
N THR A 167 -14.58 -23.61 -5.24
CA THR A 167 -14.44 -24.30 -6.54
C THR A 167 -13.80 -23.42 -7.62
N ASP A 168 -13.87 -22.10 -7.48
CA ASP A 168 -13.25 -21.18 -8.43
C ASP A 168 -11.73 -21.18 -8.27
N LYS A 169 -11.04 -21.67 -9.30
CA LYS A 169 -9.57 -21.77 -9.34
C LYS A 169 -8.88 -20.42 -9.14
N LYS A 170 -9.44 -19.32 -9.66
CA LYS A 170 -8.85 -17.98 -9.50
C LYS A 170 -8.96 -17.52 -8.05
N VAL A 171 -10.09 -17.82 -7.39
CA VAL A 171 -10.30 -17.50 -5.97
C VAL A 171 -9.37 -18.35 -5.10
N ILE A 172 -9.24 -19.65 -5.35
CA ILE A 172 -8.31 -20.51 -4.62
C ILE A 172 -6.89 -19.98 -4.75
N GLN A 173 -6.44 -19.69 -5.97
CA GLN A 173 -5.09 -19.17 -6.21
C GLN A 173 -4.85 -17.85 -5.48
N TRP A 174 -5.82 -16.93 -5.51
CA TRP A 174 -5.73 -15.68 -4.77
C TRP A 174 -5.69 -15.89 -3.24
N MET A 175 -6.54 -16.77 -2.70
CA MET A 175 -6.53 -17.08 -1.26
C MET A 175 -5.20 -17.72 -0.82
N LEU A 176 -4.57 -18.52 -1.69
CA LEU A 176 -3.24 -19.07 -1.45
C LEU A 176 -2.17 -17.96 -1.37
N THR A 177 -2.30 -16.83 -2.07
CA THR A 177 -1.30 -15.74 -2.00
C THR A 177 -1.44 -14.85 -0.76
N LEU A 178 -2.61 -14.81 -0.11
CA LEU A 178 -2.89 -13.88 1.00
C LEU A 178 -1.91 -14.00 2.18
N HIS A 179 -1.52 -15.23 2.53
CA HIS A 179 -0.58 -15.45 3.63
C HIS A 179 0.83 -14.97 3.26
N GLN A 180 1.26 -15.17 2.01
CA GLN A 180 2.54 -14.67 1.50
C GLN A 180 2.57 -13.14 1.53
N ILE A 181 1.48 -12.49 1.11
CA ILE A 181 1.32 -11.03 1.23
C ILE A 181 1.46 -10.62 2.71
N GLY A 182 0.79 -11.30 3.63
CA GLY A 182 0.87 -10.98 5.06
C GLY A 182 2.28 -11.12 5.65
N LEU A 183 3.01 -12.18 5.28
CA LEU A 183 4.41 -12.34 5.67
C LEU A 183 5.28 -11.20 5.16
N ASP A 184 5.02 -10.72 3.94
CA ASP A 184 5.73 -9.60 3.29
C ASP A 184 5.42 -8.26 3.96
N VAL A 185 4.14 -8.00 4.23
CA VAL A 185 3.70 -6.83 4.98
C VAL A 185 4.34 -6.77 6.36
N ASN A 186 4.42 -7.89 7.06
CA ASN A 186 5.01 -7.94 8.40
C ASN A 186 6.53 -7.65 8.42
N ARG A 187 7.22 -7.81 7.28
CA ARG A 187 8.66 -7.54 7.13
C ARG A 187 8.98 -6.18 6.50
N THR A 188 8.04 -5.55 5.81
CA THR A 188 8.24 -4.29 5.09
C THR A 188 8.52 -3.12 6.05
N ASP A 189 9.59 -2.38 5.74
CA ASP A 189 9.97 -1.10 6.36
C ASP A 189 9.84 -1.01 7.89
N ARG A 190 10.15 -2.09 8.60
CA ARG A 190 10.03 -2.20 10.07
C ARG A 190 10.82 -1.14 10.87
N THR A 191 11.74 -0.44 10.23
CA THR A 191 12.51 0.65 10.85
C THR A 191 11.72 1.96 10.91
N LEU A 192 10.62 2.10 10.18
CA LEU A 192 9.79 3.30 10.18
C LEU A 192 8.76 3.24 11.31
N VAL A 193 8.59 4.37 12.01
CA VAL A 193 7.53 4.56 13.03
C VAL A 193 6.15 4.42 12.40
N PHE A 194 6.02 4.76 11.11
CA PHE A 194 4.76 4.64 10.35
C PHE A 194 4.10 3.26 10.47
N TYR A 195 4.88 2.18 10.48
CA TYR A 195 4.39 0.81 10.56
C TYR A 195 4.28 0.26 12.00
N GLU A 196 4.44 1.10 13.03
CA GLU A 196 4.00 0.75 14.38
C GLU A 196 2.48 0.70 14.49
N ASN A 197 1.79 1.53 13.70
CA ASN A 197 0.34 1.47 13.60
C ASN A 197 -0.08 0.26 12.74
N LYS A 198 -0.76 -0.70 13.37
CA LYS A 198 -1.30 -1.90 12.70
C LYS A 198 -2.29 -1.56 11.59
N GLU A 199 -2.99 -0.44 11.66
CA GLU A 199 -3.88 0.01 10.59
C GLU A 199 -3.13 0.32 9.29
N ASN A 200 -1.89 0.81 9.38
CA ASN A 200 -1.07 1.09 8.19
C ASN A 200 -0.58 -0.21 7.55
N LEU A 201 -0.24 -1.22 8.37
CA LEU A 201 0.07 -2.57 7.88
C LEU A 201 -1.15 -3.23 7.23
N SER A 202 -2.33 -3.13 7.85
CA SER A 202 -3.55 -3.69 7.27
C SER A 202 -3.93 -2.99 5.96
N LYS A 203 -3.74 -1.67 5.85
CA LYS A 203 -3.93 -0.95 4.57
C LYS A 203 -2.99 -1.46 3.48
N LEU A 204 -1.73 -1.72 3.82
CA LEU A 204 -0.76 -2.29 2.87
C LEU A 204 -1.20 -3.68 2.41
N TRP A 205 -1.63 -4.51 3.35
CA TRP A 205 -2.15 -5.84 3.03
C TRP A 205 -3.42 -5.78 2.17
N ASP A 206 -4.38 -4.91 2.50
CA ASP A 206 -5.62 -4.71 1.74
C ASP A 206 -5.35 -4.31 0.29
N ILE A 207 -4.48 -3.31 0.06
CA ILE A 207 -4.12 -2.85 -1.28
C ILE A 207 -3.52 -3.97 -2.11
N LEU A 208 -2.59 -4.74 -1.54
CA LEU A 208 -1.91 -5.84 -2.22
C LEU A 208 -2.87 -7.02 -2.49
N ALA A 209 -3.75 -7.33 -1.54
CA ALA A 209 -4.77 -8.36 -1.70
C ALA A 209 -5.76 -8.00 -2.80
N VAL A 210 -6.24 -6.75 -2.83
CA VAL A 210 -7.12 -6.26 -3.91
C VAL A 210 -6.38 -6.27 -5.24
N TYR A 211 -5.12 -5.81 -5.30
CA TYR A 211 -4.33 -5.83 -6.54
C TYR A 211 -4.20 -7.25 -7.11
N ALA A 212 -3.77 -8.20 -6.29
CA ALA A 212 -3.57 -9.59 -6.70
C ALA A 212 -4.86 -10.26 -7.18
N ARG A 213 -6.03 -9.80 -6.70
CA ARG A 213 -7.33 -10.28 -7.16
C ARG A 213 -7.73 -9.70 -8.52
N ARG A 214 -7.37 -8.45 -8.77
CA ARG A 214 -7.75 -7.70 -9.99
C ARG A 214 -6.84 -8.03 -11.17
N ASP A 215 -5.54 -8.06 -10.96
CA ASP A 215 -4.56 -8.43 -11.97
C ASP A 215 -4.11 -9.87 -11.74
N THR A 216 -4.90 -10.82 -12.23
CA THR A 216 -4.60 -12.25 -12.03
C THR A 216 -3.43 -12.76 -12.88
N ASP A 217 -3.01 -11.99 -13.88
CA ASP A 217 -1.93 -12.39 -14.79
C ASP A 217 -0.57 -12.12 -14.15
N VAL A 218 -0.45 -10.98 -13.45
CA VAL A 218 0.71 -10.66 -12.62
C VAL A 218 0.58 -11.29 -11.22
N GLY A 219 -0.60 -11.19 -10.61
CA GLY A 219 -0.86 -11.64 -9.24
C GLY A 219 -0.06 -10.84 -8.21
N TYR A 220 0.52 -11.56 -7.24
CA TYR A 220 1.45 -11.00 -6.26
C TYR A 220 2.83 -11.65 -6.40
N GLY A 221 3.85 -10.82 -6.53
CA GLY A 221 5.26 -11.22 -6.52
C GLY A 221 6.00 -10.63 -5.32
N GLN A 222 7.02 -11.35 -4.83
CA GLN A 222 7.85 -10.89 -3.72
C GLN A 222 8.50 -9.53 -4.03
N GLY A 223 8.42 -8.60 -3.08
CA GLY A 223 8.94 -7.24 -3.21
C GLY A 223 7.89 -6.21 -3.65
N MET A 224 6.69 -6.63 -4.06
CA MET A 224 5.59 -5.72 -4.34
C MET A 224 5.14 -4.94 -3.10
N SER A 225 5.29 -5.51 -1.89
CA SER A 225 5.03 -4.78 -0.64
C SER A 225 5.96 -3.58 -0.45
N ASP A 226 7.25 -3.74 -0.77
CA ASP A 226 8.25 -2.67 -0.67
C ASP A 226 8.04 -1.58 -1.74
N LEU A 227 7.47 -1.95 -2.90
CA LEU A 227 7.06 -0.99 -3.93
C LEU A 227 5.78 -0.23 -3.55
N CYS A 228 4.86 -0.88 -2.83
CA CYS A 228 3.61 -0.28 -2.39
C CYS A 228 3.77 0.60 -1.15
N SER A 229 4.72 0.27 -0.26
CA SER A 229 4.96 0.99 1.00
C SER A 229 5.09 2.52 0.84
N PRO A 230 5.91 3.04 -0.10
CA PRO A 230 5.98 4.48 -0.34
C PRO A 230 4.64 5.12 -0.71
N MET A 231 3.73 4.40 -1.38
CA MET A 231 2.44 4.97 -1.78
C MET A 231 1.58 5.28 -0.56
N ILE A 232 1.53 4.35 0.40
CA ILE A 232 0.73 4.47 1.63
C ILE A 232 1.33 5.50 2.58
N ILE A 233 2.66 5.61 2.60
CA ILE A 233 3.34 6.66 3.39
C ILE A 233 3.06 8.06 2.81
N LEU A 234 2.94 8.18 1.49
CA LEU A 234 2.83 9.47 0.80
C LEU A 234 1.39 9.94 0.59
N LEU A 235 0.43 9.02 0.52
CA LEU A 235 -0.97 9.29 0.17
C LEU A 235 -1.86 8.92 1.35
N ASN A 236 -2.74 9.85 1.73
CA ASN A 236 -3.59 9.67 2.90
C ASN A 236 -4.73 8.66 2.65
N ASP A 237 -5.21 8.57 1.42
CA ASP A 237 -6.31 7.71 1.03
C ASP A 237 -5.80 6.39 0.44
N GLU A 238 -6.42 5.30 0.88
CA GLU A 238 -6.04 3.95 0.49
C GLU A 238 -6.27 3.70 -1.00
N ALA A 239 -7.34 4.24 -1.58
CA ALA A 239 -7.61 4.06 -3.00
C ALA A 239 -6.62 4.85 -3.87
N ASP A 240 -6.26 6.07 -3.46
CA ASP A 240 -5.26 6.85 -4.18
C ASP A 240 -3.91 6.12 -4.18
N SER A 241 -3.57 5.49 -3.05
CA SER A 241 -2.39 4.61 -2.91
C SER A 241 -2.46 3.41 -3.85
N PHE A 242 -3.61 2.72 -3.89
CA PHE A 242 -3.85 1.59 -4.79
C PHE A 242 -3.63 1.99 -6.25
N PHE A 243 -4.22 3.09 -6.72
CA PHE A 243 -4.08 3.47 -8.13
C PHE A 243 -2.68 4.00 -8.48
N CYS A 244 -1.98 4.63 -7.53
CA CYS A 244 -0.57 4.98 -7.75
C CYS A 244 0.31 3.72 -7.88
N PHE A 245 0.08 2.75 -7.00
CA PHE A 245 0.75 1.45 -7.05
C PHE A 245 0.44 0.69 -8.34
N GLU A 246 -0.83 0.64 -8.74
CA GLU A 246 -1.28 -0.03 -9.96
C GLU A 246 -0.62 0.57 -11.21
N ARG A 247 -0.52 1.90 -11.29
CA ARG A 247 0.17 2.59 -12.38
C ARG A 247 1.67 2.35 -12.39
N LEU A 248 2.29 2.20 -11.21
CA LEU A 248 3.69 1.81 -11.09
C LEU A 248 3.89 0.39 -11.65
N MET A 249 3.06 -0.57 -11.25
CA MET A 249 3.16 -1.96 -11.69
C MET A 249 3.01 -2.11 -13.21
N ARG A 250 2.13 -1.33 -13.85
CA ARG A 250 1.98 -1.32 -15.32
C ARG A 250 3.22 -0.86 -16.10
N ARG A 251 4.19 -0.22 -15.44
CA ARG A 251 5.40 0.34 -16.07
C ARG A 251 6.64 -0.53 -15.86
N LEU A 252 6.53 -1.58 -15.04
CA LEU A 252 7.58 -2.57 -14.79
C LEU A 252 7.44 -3.73 -15.79
#